data_AF-A0A2P6PB08-F1
#
_entry.id   AF-A0A2P6PB08-F1
#
_cell.length_a   1.000
_cell.length_b   1.000
_cell.length_c   1.000
_cell.angle_alpha   90.00
_cell.angle_beta   90.00
_cell.angle_gamma   90.00
#
_symmetry.space_group_name_H-M   'P 1'
#
loop_
_entity.id
_entity.type
_entity.pdbx_description
1 polymer ?
#
loop_
_entity_poly.entity_id
_entity_poly.type
_entity_poly.pdbx_seq_one_letter_code
_entity_poly.pdbx_strand_id
1 'polypeptide(L)'
;MVNLETHFCSHALVVIRQHGSSPYLYVNELYKVEKYRETYSFPINPLPSISKQVHDFGRDAVILQPPLTRRPPGRPRKKRFRKRSEQTRVIKCGRCGKCDGHNRKSCTAPI
;
A
#
# COMPACT_ATOMS: atom_id res chain seq x y z
N MET A 1 -15.66 15.41 -6.28
CA MET A 1 -14.98 16.25 -7.30
C MET A 1 -13.61 15.67 -7.54
N VAL A 2 -13.19 15.50 -8.80
CA VAL A 2 -11.88 14.93 -9.16
C VAL A 2 -10.80 15.95 -8.80
N ASN A 3 -9.80 15.55 -8.01
CA ASN A 3 -8.65 16.42 -7.72
C ASN A 3 -7.70 16.43 -8.93
N LEU A 4 -7.58 17.59 -9.56
CA LEU A 4 -6.76 17.78 -10.76
C LEU A 4 -5.26 17.77 -10.46
N GLU A 5 -4.85 18.13 -9.24
CA GLU A 5 -3.44 18.18 -8.82
C GLU A 5 -2.81 16.79 -8.69
N THR A 6 -3.63 15.77 -8.46
CA THR A 6 -3.19 14.37 -8.40
C THR A 6 -3.22 13.66 -9.75
N HIS A 7 -3.90 14.23 -10.75
CA HIS A 7 -4.09 13.60 -12.06
C HIS A 7 -3.18 14.14 -13.15
N PHE A 8 -2.83 15.42 -13.10
CA PHE A 8 -1.99 16.06 -14.10
C PHE A 8 -0.70 16.57 -13.48
N CYS A 9 0.41 16.45 -14.19
CA CYS A 9 1.62 17.15 -13.80
C CYS A 9 1.46 18.66 -14.01
N SER A 10 2.29 19.47 -13.35
CA SER A 10 2.27 20.93 -13.49
C SER A 10 2.41 21.38 -14.94
N HIS A 11 3.25 20.71 -15.73
CA HIS A 11 3.45 21.02 -17.15
C HIS A 11 2.17 20.82 -17.98
N ALA A 12 1.44 19.72 -17.77
CA ALA A 12 0.21 19.43 -18.48
C ALA A 12 -0.88 20.47 -18.15
N LEU A 13 -0.99 20.88 -16.88
CA LEU A 13 -1.93 21.93 -16.48
C LEU A 13 -1.62 23.27 -17.13
N VAL A 14 -0.34 23.65 -17.22
CA VAL A 14 0.09 24.90 -17.87
C VAL A 14 -0.28 24.90 -19.35
N VAL A 15 0.02 23.84 -20.08
CA VAL A 15 -0.30 23.71 -21.51
C VAL A 15 -1.80 23.79 -21.75
N ILE A 16 -2.59 23.02 -20.99
CA ILE A 16 -4.07 23.04 -21.09
C ILE A 16 -4.62 24.46 -20.86
N ARG A 17 -4.07 25.18 -19.87
CA ARG A 17 -4.47 26.57 -19.57
C ARG A 17 -4.10 27.54 -20.69
N GLN A 18 -2.92 27.38 -21.29
CA GLN A 18 -2.47 28.20 -22.43
C GLN A 18 -3.37 28.01 -23.66
N HIS A 19 -3.86 26.79 -23.87
CA HIS A 19 -4.85 26.50 -24.91
C HIS A 19 -6.28 26.97 -24.58
N GLY A 20 -6.52 27.54 -23.39
CA GLY A 20 -7.85 27.99 -22.96
C GLY A 20 -8.84 26.86 -22.67
N SER A 21 -8.36 25.61 -22.60
CA SER A 21 -9.20 24.44 -22.37
C SER A 21 -9.36 24.14 -20.89
N SER A 22 -10.44 23.46 -20.54
CA SER A 22 -10.67 22.97 -19.18
C SER A 22 -9.92 21.64 -18.95
N PRO A 23 -9.14 21.50 -17.87
CA PRO A 23 -8.46 20.23 -17.54
C PRO A 23 -9.42 19.05 -17.38
N TYR A 24 -10.66 19.31 -17.00
CA TYR A 24 -11.70 18.28 -16.84
C TYR A 24 -12.06 17.57 -18.14
N LEU A 25 -11.81 18.18 -19.31
CA LEU A 25 -12.04 17.55 -20.62
C LEU A 25 -11.02 16.45 -20.93
N TYR A 26 -9.86 16.49 -20.27
CA TYR A 26 -8.76 15.53 -20.46
C TYR A 26 -8.75 14.43 -19.38
N VAL A 27 -9.65 14.51 -18.39
CA VAL A 27 -9.79 13.49 -17.36
C VAL A 27 -10.43 12.26 -17.97
N ASN A 28 -9.79 11.10 -17.82
CA ASN A 28 -10.33 9.83 -18.29
C ASN A 28 -11.71 9.56 -17.63
N GLU A 29 -12.64 9.03 -18.43
CA GLU A 29 -14.02 8.74 -18.01
C GLU A 29 -14.11 7.87 -16.76
N LEU A 30 -13.12 7.00 -16.54
CA LEU A 30 -13.06 6.13 -15.36
C LEU A 30 -13.02 6.90 -14.03
N TYR A 31 -12.58 8.16 -14.04
CA TYR A 31 -12.52 9.01 -12.86
C TYR A 31 -13.75 9.92 -12.71
N LYS A 32 -14.74 9.84 -13.61
CA LYS A 32 -15.99 10.61 -13.49
C LYS A 32 -16.89 10.03 -12.40
N VAL A 33 -17.73 10.90 -11.83
CA VAL A 33 -18.69 10.53 -10.77
C VAL A 33 -19.68 9.47 -11.26
N GLU A 34 -20.07 9.53 -12.53
CA GLU A 34 -20.94 8.54 -13.16
C GLU A 34 -20.32 7.14 -13.09
N LYS A 35 -19.08 6.99 -13.55
CA LYS A 35 -18.37 5.70 -13.50
C LYS A 35 -18.16 5.21 -12.07
N TYR A 36 -17.86 6.12 -11.13
CA TYR A 36 -17.78 5.77 -9.72
C TYR A 36 -19.11 5.20 -9.22
N ARG A 37 -20.23 5.88 -9.49
CA ARG A 37 -21.58 5.41 -9.11
C ARG A 37 -21.93 4.08 -9.74
N GLU A 38 -21.62 3.87 -11.02
CA GLU A 38 -21.82 2.59 -11.71
C GLU A 38 -20.99 1.46 -11.08
N THR A 39 -19.72 1.73 -10.77
CA THR A 39 -18.82 0.71 -10.21
C THR A 39 -19.28 0.26 -8.83
N TYR A 40 -19.86 1.18 -8.05
CA TYR A 40 -20.37 0.95 -6.70
C TYR A 40 -21.92 0.88 -6.66
N SER A 41 -22.58 0.64 -7.79
CA SER A 41 -24.05 0.55 -7.82
C SER A 41 -24.55 -0.72 -7.12
N PHE A 42 -23.71 -1.75 -7.07
CA PHE A 42 -23.97 -2.99 -6.38
C PHE A 42 -23.49 -2.91 -4.92
N PRO A 43 -24.24 -3.48 -3.97
CA PRO A 43 -23.87 -3.45 -2.56
C PRO A 43 -22.58 -4.25 -2.33
N ILE A 44 -21.59 -3.60 -1.70
CA ILE A 44 -20.41 -4.29 -1.17
C ILE A 44 -20.78 -4.82 0.20
N ASN A 45 -21.11 -6.10 0.26
CA ASN A 45 -21.47 -6.75 1.52
C ASN A 45 -20.23 -6.86 2.42
N PRO A 46 -20.34 -6.49 3.72
CA PRO A 46 -19.25 -6.72 4.66
C PRO A 46 -18.96 -8.22 4.74
N LEU A 47 -17.69 -8.57 4.95
CA LEU A 47 -17.33 -9.95 5.20
C LEU A 47 -18.10 -10.44 6.44
N PRO A 48 -18.79 -11.60 6.36
CA PRO A 48 -19.44 -12.16 7.53
C PRO A 48 -18.37 -12.42 8.61
N SER A 49 -18.74 -12.22 9.88
CA SER A 49 -17.90 -12.65 11.00
C SER A 49 -17.54 -14.13 10.85
N ILE A 50 -16.41 -14.58 11.41
CA ILE A 50 -15.96 -15.98 11.33
C ILE A 50 -17.09 -16.95 11.74
N SER A 51 -17.93 -16.57 12.70
CA SER A 51 -19.11 -17.31 13.16
C SER A 51 -20.27 -17.42 12.14
N LYS A 52 -20.31 -16.53 11.14
CA LYS A 52 -21.32 -16.45 10.07
C LYS A 52 -20.78 -16.94 8.71
N GLN A 53 -19.57 -17.51 8.65
CA GLN A 53 -19.01 -18.13 7.43
C GLN A 53 -19.73 -19.45 7.03
N VAL A 54 -20.92 -19.69 7.57
CA VAL A 54 -21.68 -20.92 7.32
C VAL A 54 -22.48 -20.73 6.03
N HIS A 55 -21.97 -21.34 4.98
CA HIS A 55 -22.71 -21.79 3.79
C HIS A 55 -23.55 -20.73 3.06
N ASP A 56 -22.90 -19.96 2.20
CA ASP A 56 -23.49 -19.67 0.89
C ASP A 56 -22.40 -19.40 -0.15
N PHE A 57 -21.55 -20.41 -0.36
CA PHE A 57 -20.87 -20.53 -1.64
C PHE A 57 -21.93 -20.99 -2.63
N GLY A 58 -22.68 -20.03 -3.18
CA GLY A 58 -23.56 -20.27 -4.33
C GLY A 58 -22.79 -20.96 -5.44
N ARG A 59 -23.51 -21.55 -6.40
CA ARG A 59 -22.94 -22.35 -7.51
C ARG A 59 -21.88 -21.62 -8.36
N ASP A 60 -21.72 -20.31 -8.16
CA ASP A 60 -20.73 -19.44 -8.82
C ASP A 60 -19.58 -19.02 -7.89
N ALA A 61 -19.28 -19.77 -6.83
CA ALA A 61 -18.10 -19.52 -6.01
C ALA A 61 -16.84 -19.73 -6.85
N VAL A 62 -16.21 -18.62 -7.26
CA VAL A 62 -14.91 -18.65 -7.95
C VAL A 62 -13.88 -19.25 -7.00
N ILE A 63 -13.50 -20.50 -7.27
CA ILE A 63 -12.42 -21.18 -6.56
C ILE A 63 -11.12 -20.47 -6.97
N LEU A 64 -10.65 -19.57 -6.10
CA LEU A 64 -9.35 -18.94 -6.26
C LEU A 64 -8.26 -20.02 -6.05
N GLN A 65 -7.77 -20.57 -7.15
CA GLN A 65 -6.62 -21.47 -7.10
C GLN A 65 -5.35 -20.65 -6.81
N PRO A 66 -4.43 -21.18 -5.99
CA PRO A 66 -3.13 -20.55 -5.83
C PRO A 66 -2.43 -20.47 -7.19
N PRO A 67 -1.63 -19.42 -7.44
CA PRO A 67 -0.87 -19.32 -8.68
C PRO A 67 -0.02 -20.58 -8.86
N LEU A 68 -0.09 -21.18 -10.06
CA LEU A 68 0.67 -22.39 -10.41
C LEU A 68 2.19 -22.17 -10.35
N THR A 69 2.62 -20.91 -10.35
CA THR A 69 4.03 -20.55 -10.26
C THR A 69 4.57 -20.79 -8.84
N ARG A 70 5.53 -21.71 -8.72
CA ARG A 70 6.38 -21.79 -7.55
C ARG A 70 7.41 -20.67 -7.60
N ARG A 71 7.68 -20.03 -6.46
CA ARG A 71 8.84 -19.15 -6.33
C ARG A 71 10.08 -19.97 -6.71
N PRO A 72 10.92 -19.51 -7.65
CA PRO A 72 12.10 -20.27 -8.04
C PRO A 72 12.98 -20.52 -6.80
N PRO A 73 13.60 -21.71 -6.70
CA PRO A 73 14.54 -21.98 -5.63
C PRO A 73 15.64 -20.92 -5.66
N GLY A 74 15.75 -20.18 -4.58
CA GLY A 74 16.66 -19.06 -4.48
C GLY A 74 16.99 -18.79 -3.03
N ARG A 75 18.24 -18.42 -2.77
CA ARG A 75 18.70 -18.10 -1.43
C ARG A 75 17.86 -16.94 -0.88
N PRO A 76 17.23 -17.07 0.31
CA PRO A 76 16.63 -15.93 0.98
C PRO A 76 17.65 -14.80 1.12
N ARG A 77 17.20 -13.55 0.91
CA ARG A 77 18.09 -12.40 1.08
C ARG A 77 18.58 -12.36 2.53
N LYS A 78 19.90 -12.19 2.71
CA LYS A 78 20.49 -12.01 4.06
C LYS A 78 19.95 -10.76 4.77
N LYS A 79 19.61 -9.71 4.01
CA LYS A 79 19.05 -8.45 4.52
C LYS A 79 17.60 -8.29 4.06
N ARG A 80 16.70 -8.02 5.01
CA ARG A 80 15.29 -7.69 4.76
C ARG A 80 15.17 -6.29 4.15
N PHE A 81 14.29 -6.12 3.16
CA PHE A 81 13.89 -4.80 2.70
C PHE A 81 12.91 -4.18 3.69
N ARG A 82 13.25 -2.99 4.19
CA ARG A 82 12.37 -2.21 5.07
C ARG A 82 11.44 -1.35 4.24
N LYS A 83 10.19 -1.21 4.68
CA LYS A 83 9.26 -0.23 4.10
C LYS A 83 9.70 1.18 4.51
N ARG A 84 9.37 2.21 3.73
CA ARG A 84 9.70 3.62 4.05
C ARG A 84 9.11 4.06 5.39
N SER A 85 7.97 3.50 5.80
CA SER A 85 7.31 3.78 7.08
C SER A 85 7.92 3.02 8.28
N GLU A 86 8.84 2.08 8.05
CA GLU A 86 9.38 1.23 9.09
C GLU A 86 10.55 1.94 9.79
N GLN A 87 10.28 2.49 10.98
CA GLN A 87 11.30 3.16 11.78
C GLN A 87 12.24 2.16 12.44
N THR A 88 13.54 2.40 12.33
CA THR A 88 14.54 1.67 13.09
C THR A 88 14.56 2.12 14.53
N ARG A 89 14.24 1.20 15.45
CA ARG A 89 14.51 1.41 16.86
C ARG A 89 16.02 1.46 17.08
N VAL A 90 16.49 2.54 17.71
CA VAL A 90 17.88 2.64 18.14
C VAL A 90 18.05 1.79 19.39
N ILE A 91 18.96 0.83 19.35
CA ILE A 91 19.26 -0.03 20.50
C ILE A 91 20.31 0.68 21.36
N LYS A 92 19.95 0.92 22.62
CA LYS A 92 20.85 1.47 23.63
C LYS A 92 21.59 0.35 24.36
N CYS A 93 22.83 0.60 24.72
CA CYS A 93 23.57 -0.30 25.61
C CYS A 93 22.91 -0.33 27.00
N GLY A 94 22.62 -1.53 27.51
CA GLY A 94 21.97 -1.69 28.82
C GLY A 94 22.83 -1.33 30.03
N ARG A 95 24.12 -0.98 29.85
CA ARG A 95 24.98 -0.45 30.94
C ARG A 95 25.12 1.07 30.85
N CYS A 96 25.66 1.59 29.75
CA CYS A 96 25.94 3.02 29.63
C CYS A 96 24.80 3.85 29.03
N GLY A 97 23.73 3.21 28.53
CA GLY A 97 22.60 3.89 27.90
C GLY A 97 22.89 4.51 26.54
N LYS A 98 24.13 4.46 26.04
CA LYS A 98 24.56 5.06 24.77
C LYS A 98 24.25 4.17 23.57
N CYS A 99 24.18 4.79 22.39
CA CYS A 99 23.86 4.15 21.12
C CYS A 99 25.12 3.88 20.26
N ASP A 100 26.25 3.57 20.89
CA ASP A 100 27.57 3.56 20.24
C ASP A 100 27.95 2.19 19.65
N GLY A 101 26.96 1.39 19.23
CA GLY A 101 27.18 0.12 18.53
C GLY A 101 27.73 -1.04 19.37
N HIS A 102 27.77 -0.90 20.69
CA HIS A 102 28.17 -1.97 21.62
C HIS A 102 26.99 -2.39 22.52
N ASN A 103 27.09 -3.59 23.11
CA ASN A 103 26.08 -4.10 24.04
C ASN A 103 26.64 -4.16 25.47
N ARG A 104 25.81 -4.56 26.44
CA ARG A 104 26.23 -4.67 27.86
C ARG A 104 27.44 -5.58 28.06
N LYS A 105 27.63 -6.61 27.21
CA LYS A 105 28.76 -7.56 27.31
C LYS A 105 30.08 -6.95 26.85
N SER A 106 30.07 -6.10 25.82
CA SER A 106 31.25 -5.42 25.28
C SER A 106 31.41 -3.98 25.78
N CYS A 107 30.62 -3.56 26.76
CA CYS A 107 30.68 -2.21 27.31
C CYS A 107 31.87 -2.06 28.26
N THR A 108 32.70 -1.05 28.03
CA THR A 108 33.85 -0.68 28.88
C THR A 108 33.50 0.35 29.96
N ALA A 109 32.25 0.81 30.01
CA ALA A 109 31.81 1.72 31.06
C ALA A 109 31.90 1.04 32.44
N PRO A 110 32.23 1.80 33.52
CA PRO A 110 32.23 1.31 34.89
C PRO A 110 30.87 0.69 35.26
N ILE A 111 30.89 -0.24 36.21
CA ILE A 111 29.68 -0.81 36.83
C ILE A 111 29.24 0.11 37.95
#